data_AF-S4RUG1-F1
#
_entry.id   AF-S4RUG1-F1
#
_cell.length_a   1.000
_cell.length_b   1.000
_cell.length_c   1.000
_cell.angle_alpha   90.00
_cell.angle_beta   90.00
_cell.angle_gamma   90.00
#
_symmetry.space_group_name_H-M   'P 1'
#
loop_
_entity.id
_entity.type
_entity.pdbx_description
1 polymer ?
#
loop_
_entity_poly.entity_id
_entity_poly.type
_entity_poly.pdbx_seq_one_letter_code
_entity_poly.pdbx_strand_id
1 'polypeptide(L)'
;VSIVVRLIPSPDWFVGVSSLDLCSNAGGWAPLVSHDLQPWDGGTDSGFAFSSPNYASEPQEPISLITAQRPSHPANSFYYPRLQALPRIGFLEFHLQPADHAFQRPDDLICKHCQIVRSDSGQREEAAGTPLDCEVSDWAAWGFCSRTCGIGVKRSTRFVIQTPANGGRPCPELHMEESCVDRACA
;
A
#
# COMPACT_ATOMS: atom_id res chain seq x y z
N VAL A 1 -2.05 -25.13 5.79
CA VAL A 1 -3.18 -24.16 5.71
C VAL A 1 -2.90 -23.14 4.63
N SER A 2 -3.91 -22.75 3.85
CA SER A 2 -3.80 -21.72 2.81
C SER A 2 -4.90 -20.68 3.00
N ILE A 3 -4.56 -19.39 2.96
CA ILE A 3 -5.48 -18.27 3.17
C ILE A 3 -5.09 -17.14 2.22
N VAL A 4 -6.09 -16.45 1.67
CA VAL A 4 -5.93 -15.25 0.86
C VAL A 4 -6.87 -14.17 1.37
N VAL A 5 -6.38 -12.93 1.46
CA VAL A 5 -7.15 -11.73 1.83
C VAL A 5 -6.85 -10.63 0.83
N ARG A 6 -7.88 -10.10 0.18
CA ARG A 6 -7.77 -8.99 -0.78
C ARG A 6 -7.41 -7.69 -0.06
N LEU A 7 -6.51 -6.89 -0.66
CA LEU A 7 -6.27 -5.51 -0.25
C LEU A 7 -7.38 -4.61 -0.83
N ILE A 8 -8.02 -3.78 -0.01
CA ILE A 8 -9.16 -2.96 -0.44
C ILE A 8 -8.87 -1.47 -0.22
N PRO A 9 -9.04 -0.62 -1.25
CA PRO A 9 -9.20 -0.98 -2.66
C PRO A 9 -7.86 -1.48 -3.25
N SER A 10 -7.90 -2.21 -4.35
CA SER A 10 -6.73 -2.55 -5.17
C SER A 10 -7.20 -3.05 -6.54
N PRO A 11 -6.31 -3.14 -7.56
CA PRO A 11 -6.61 -3.83 -8.81
C PRO A 11 -6.93 -5.30 -8.52
N ASP A 12 -5.91 -6.10 -8.22
CA ASP A 12 -6.02 -7.52 -7.89
C ASP A 12 -5.06 -7.98 -6.78
N TRP A 13 -4.60 -7.03 -5.96
CA TRP A 13 -3.60 -7.29 -4.94
C TRP A 13 -4.18 -7.98 -3.71
N PHE A 14 -3.40 -8.88 -3.13
CA PHE A 14 -3.78 -9.64 -1.94
C PHE A 14 -2.59 -9.93 -1.03
N VAL A 15 -2.89 -10.36 0.19
CA VAL A 15 -1.93 -10.96 1.12
C VAL A 15 -2.39 -12.36 1.45
N GLY A 16 -1.46 -13.27 1.77
CA GLY A 16 -1.85 -14.64 2.07
C GLY A 16 -0.67 -15.55 2.34
N VAL A 17 -1.03 -16.79 2.70
CA VAL A 17 -0.10 -17.90 2.87
C VAL A 17 -0.60 -19.08 2.03
N SER A 18 0.34 -19.83 1.47
CA SER A 18 0.05 -21.05 0.71
C SER A 18 0.77 -22.21 1.38
N SER A 19 0.04 -23.29 1.67
CA SER A 19 0.59 -24.53 2.20
C SER A 19 1.41 -24.36 3.48
N LEU A 20 0.99 -23.45 4.38
CA LEU A 20 1.64 -23.23 5.67
C LEU A 20 1.50 -24.48 6.54
N ASP A 21 2.63 -25.07 6.93
CA ASP A 21 2.65 -26.23 7.83
C ASP A 21 2.42 -25.76 9.28
N LEU A 22 1.45 -26.37 9.95
CA LEU A 22 1.18 -26.12 11.37
C LEU A 22 1.72 -27.24 12.27
N CYS A 23 2.41 -28.23 11.70
CA CYS A 23 3.08 -29.28 12.46
C CYS A 23 4.35 -28.74 13.12
N SER A 24 4.63 -29.21 14.33
CA SER A 24 5.89 -28.98 15.02
C SER A 24 6.95 -29.99 14.57
N ASN A 25 8.21 -29.56 14.51
CA ASN A 25 9.36 -30.43 14.22
C ASN A 25 9.53 -31.58 15.24
N ALA A 26 8.95 -31.44 16.43
CA ALA A 26 8.98 -32.45 17.49
C ALA A 26 7.86 -33.51 17.36
N GLY A 27 7.01 -33.42 16.32
CA GLY A 27 5.80 -34.21 16.18
C GLY A 27 4.60 -33.55 16.90
N GLY A 28 3.43 -33.57 16.24
CA GLY A 28 2.21 -32.92 16.74
C GLY A 28 2.01 -31.50 16.21
N TRP A 29 0.98 -30.83 16.71
CA TRP A 29 0.61 -29.47 16.27
C TRP A 29 1.40 -28.41 17.03
N ALA A 30 1.89 -27.40 16.31
CA ALA A 30 2.52 -26.25 16.93
C ALA A 30 1.49 -25.44 17.74
N PRO A 31 1.80 -25.01 18.98
CA PRO A 31 0.86 -24.26 19.81
C PRO A 31 0.57 -22.85 19.27
N LEU A 32 1.56 -22.25 18.60
CA LEU A 32 1.47 -20.96 17.93
C LEU A 32 2.32 -20.99 16.65
N VAL A 33 1.73 -20.58 15.53
CA VAL A 33 2.46 -20.28 14.29
C VAL A 33 2.16 -18.85 13.88
N SER A 34 3.20 -18.01 13.83
CA SER A 34 3.10 -16.63 13.34
C SER A 34 3.80 -16.49 11.99
N HIS A 35 3.15 -15.81 11.04
CA HIS A 35 3.70 -15.58 9.71
C HIS A 35 3.45 -14.15 9.25
N ASP A 36 4.51 -13.48 8.80
CA ASP A 36 4.43 -12.13 8.25
C ASP A 36 3.87 -12.17 6.84
N LEU A 37 2.97 -11.24 6.54
CA LEU A 37 2.34 -11.16 5.23
C LEU A 37 3.10 -10.20 4.33
N GLN A 38 3.11 -10.56 3.04
CA GLN A 38 3.64 -9.72 1.96
C GLN A 38 2.54 -9.52 0.91
N PRO A 39 2.52 -8.36 0.23
CA PRO A 39 1.58 -8.12 -0.85
C PRO A 39 1.97 -8.91 -2.10
N TRP A 40 0.98 -9.52 -2.73
CA TRP A 40 1.08 -10.27 -3.98
C TRP A 40 0.16 -9.64 -5.01
N ASP A 41 0.59 -9.67 -6.25
CA ASP A 41 -0.17 -9.29 -7.44
C ASP A 41 -0.84 -10.55 -8.02
N GLY A 42 -2.10 -10.44 -8.44
CA GLY A 42 -2.89 -11.54 -8.97
C GLY A 42 -2.58 -11.89 -10.42
N GLY A 43 -1.95 -10.97 -11.17
CA GLY A 43 -1.64 -11.11 -12.59
C GLY A 43 -2.87 -11.01 -13.51
N THR A 44 -3.97 -10.45 -13.01
CA THR A 44 -5.27 -10.33 -13.70
C THR A 44 -5.68 -8.91 -14.04
N ASP A 45 -5.19 -7.91 -13.29
CA ASP A 45 -5.46 -6.50 -13.53
C ASP A 45 -4.16 -5.68 -13.42
N SER A 46 -3.78 -4.95 -14.47
CA SER A 46 -2.52 -4.18 -14.53
C SER A 46 -2.64 -2.76 -13.98
N GLY A 47 -3.64 -2.46 -13.14
CA GLY A 47 -3.74 -1.20 -12.42
C GLY A 47 -2.49 -0.90 -11.56
N PHE A 48 -2.00 0.33 -11.60
CA PHE A 48 -0.77 0.71 -10.89
C PHE A 48 -1.02 1.15 -9.44
N ALA A 49 -2.19 1.72 -9.16
CA ALA A 49 -2.52 2.31 -7.87
C ALA A 49 -3.71 1.61 -7.21
N PHE A 50 -3.86 1.77 -5.89
CA PHE A 50 -4.95 1.17 -5.13
C PHE A 50 -6.35 1.52 -5.70
N SER A 51 -6.49 2.70 -6.28
CA SER A 51 -7.72 3.23 -6.86
C SER A 51 -7.65 3.35 -8.39
N SER A 52 -6.74 2.63 -9.05
CA SER A 52 -6.71 2.59 -10.51
C SER A 52 -8.04 2.02 -11.06
N PRO A 53 -8.53 2.53 -12.22
CA PRO A 53 -9.58 1.85 -12.96
C PRO A 53 -9.15 0.44 -13.35
N ASN A 54 -10.12 -0.46 -13.53
CA ASN A 54 -9.83 -1.84 -13.94
C ASN A 54 -9.17 -1.88 -15.33
N TYR A 55 -8.09 -2.64 -15.47
CA TYR A 55 -7.38 -2.85 -16.72
C TYR A 55 -6.88 -4.28 -16.81
N ALA A 56 -7.55 -5.14 -17.60
CA ALA A 56 -7.23 -6.56 -17.65
C ALA A 56 -5.80 -6.83 -18.17
N SER A 57 -5.09 -7.74 -17.50
CA SER A 57 -3.77 -8.21 -17.93
C SER A 57 -3.91 -9.24 -19.06
N GLU A 58 -3.39 -8.93 -20.25
CA GLU A 58 -3.46 -9.78 -21.44
C GLU A 58 -2.06 -10.06 -22.05
N PRO A 59 -1.56 -11.31 -22.02
CA PRO A 59 -2.16 -12.50 -21.39
C PRO A 59 -2.15 -12.42 -19.86
N GLN A 60 -2.96 -13.25 -19.20
CA GLN A 60 -2.95 -13.36 -17.74
C GLN A 60 -1.55 -13.77 -17.25
N GLU A 61 -1.04 -13.05 -16.26
CA GLU A 61 0.26 -13.27 -15.65
C GLU A 61 0.16 -14.19 -14.42
N PRO A 62 1.25 -14.89 -14.05
CA PRO A 62 1.28 -15.64 -12.80
C PRO A 62 1.30 -14.70 -11.59
N ILE A 63 0.83 -15.21 -10.44
CA ILE A 63 0.93 -14.50 -9.15
C ILE A 63 2.39 -14.10 -8.89
N SER A 64 2.61 -12.83 -8.54
CA SER A 64 3.96 -12.29 -8.33
C SER A 64 4.07 -11.49 -7.02
N LEU A 65 5.25 -11.52 -6.41
CA LEU A 65 5.51 -10.79 -5.16
C LEU A 65 5.66 -9.30 -5.47
N ILE A 66 4.89 -8.46 -4.78
CA ILE A 66 5.06 -7.01 -4.83
C ILE A 66 6.16 -6.64 -3.83
N THR A 67 7.15 -5.87 -4.29
CA THR A 67 8.30 -5.44 -3.49
C THR A 67 8.41 -3.92 -3.52
N ALA A 68 9.30 -3.36 -2.69
CA ALA A 68 9.55 -1.92 -2.66
C ALA A 68 10.08 -1.38 -4.00
N GLN A 69 10.69 -2.21 -4.83
CA GLN A 69 11.33 -1.76 -6.08
C GLN A 69 10.70 -2.38 -7.33
N ARG A 70 9.74 -3.30 -7.17
CA ARG A 70 9.06 -3.98 -8.27
C ARG A 70 7.57 -4.18 -7.97
N PRO A 71 6.66 -3.78 -8.87
CA PRO A 71 6.94 -3.20 -10.19
C PRO A 71 7.53 -1.77 -10.11
N SER A 72 8.48 -1.43 -11.00
CA SER A 72 9.37 -0.27 -10.85
C SER A 72 8.83 1.05 -11.41
N HIS A 73 7.51 1.19 -11.53
CA HIS A 73 6.88 2.39 -12.07
C HIS A 73 6.59 3.40 -10.95
N PRO A 74 6.87 4.70 -11.11
CA PRO A 74 6.67 5.71 -10.07
C PRO A 74 5.21 5.83 -9.58
N ALA A 75 4.23 5.48 -10.41
CA ALA A 75 2.82 5.50 -10.02
C ALA A 75 2.37 4.24 -9.26
N ASN A 76 3.25 3.25 -9.06
CA ASN A 76 2.89 2.05 -8.33
C ASN A 76 2.76 2.34 -6.83
N SER A 77 1.66 1.91 -6.22
CA SER A 77 1.39 2.16 -4.78
C SER A 77 2.48 1.62 -3.84
N PHE A 78 3.18 0.58 -4.24
CA PHE A 78 4.23 -0.06 -3.45
C PHE A 78 5.66 0.24 -3.93
N TYR A 79 5.82 1.19 -4.86
CA TYR A 79 7.14 1.58 -5.34
C TYR A 79 7.78 2.63 -4.42
N TYR A 80 8.72 2.15 -3.60
CA TYR A 80 9.54 2.93 -2.68
C TYR A 80 11.02 2.68 -3.01
N PRO A 81 11.62 3.43 -3.97
CA PRO A 81 12.94 3.13 -4.53
C PRO A 81 14.08 3.15 -3.50
N ARG A 82 13.87 3.84 -2.37
CA ARG A 82 14.86 3.95 -1.29
C ARG A 82 14.76 2.86 -0.23
N LEU A 83 13.67 2.09 -0.23
CA LEU A 83 13.51 0.98 0.69
C LEU A 83 14.11 -0.30 0.09
N GLN A 84 14.83 -1.04 0.92
CA GLN A 84 15.35 -2.36 0.55
C GLN A 84 14.24 -3.42 0.50
N ALA A 85 13.25 -3.30 1.38
CA ALA A 85 12.09 -4.16 1.45
C ALA A 85 10.86 -3.38 1.96
N LEU A 86 9.66 -3.88 1.66
CA LEU A 86 8.44 -3.30 2.19
C LEU A 86 8.35 -3.58 3.70
N PRO A 87 7.87 -2.61 4.51
CA PRO A 87 7.47 -2.88 5.89
C PRO A 87 6.41 -3.97 5.96
N ARG A 88 6.28 -4.62 7.12
CA ARG A 88 5.24 -5.61 7.39
C ARG A 88 3.86 -4.98 7.13
N ILE A 89 3.10 -5.52 6.17
CA ILE A 89 1.74 -5.06 5.85
C ILE A 89 0.68 -5.73 6.73
N GLY A 90 1.00 -6.88 7.31
CA GLY A 90 0.14 -7.64 8.22
C GLY A 90 0.83 -8.91 8.67
N PHE A 91 0.15 -9.69 9.50
CA PHE A 91 0.61 -11.00 9.95
C PHE A 91 -0.59 -11.92 10.19
N LEU A 92 -0.35 -13.23 10.15
CA LEU A 92 -1.29 -14.26 10.57
C LEU A 92 -0.73 -15.00 11.78
N GLU A 93 -1.60 -15.26 12.75
CA GLU A 93 -1.29 -16.13 13.88
C GLU A 93 -2.30 -17.28 13.96
N PHE A 94 -1.78 -18.49 14.10
CA PHE A 94 -2.56 -19.69 14.32
C PHE A 94 -2.29 -20.18 15.74
N HIS A 95 -3.31 -20.11 16.59
CA HIS A 95 -3.27 -20.58 17.98
C HIS A 95 -3.95 -21.94 18.07
N LEU A 96 -3.23 -22.96 18.56
CA LEU A 96 -3.82 -24.26 18.82
C LEU A 96 -4.79 -24.16 20.00
N GLN A 97 -6.05 -24.47 19.75
CA GLN A 97 -7.07 -24.52 20.81
C GLN A 97 -7.13 -25.92 21.44
N PRO A 98 -7.24 -26.02 22.77
CA PRO A 98 -7.40 -27.31 23.43
C PRO A 98 -8.76 -27.94 23.10
N ALA A 99 -8.81 -29.28 23.10
CA ALA A 99 -9.92 -30.08 22.56
C ALA A 99 -11.22 -30.02 23.39
N ASP A 100 -11.13 -29.51 24.62
CA ASP A 100 -12.26 -29.26 25.53
C ASP A 100 -13.13 -28.06 25.11
N HIS A 101 -12.60 -27.17 24.25
CA HIS A 101 -13.37 -26.11 23.57
C HIS A 101 -14.06 -26.60 22.29
N ALA A 102 -14.54 -27.85 22.27
CA ALA A 102 -15.32 -28.41 21.16
C ALA A 102 -16.63 -27.62 20.95
N PHE A 103 -16.60 -26.67 20.02
CA PHE A 103 -17.70 -26.14 19.21
C PHE A 103 -19.09 -26.19 19.88
N GLN A 104 -19.40 -25.23 20.76
CA GLN A 104 -20.79 -24.92 21.05
C GLN A 104 -21.47 -24.53 19.74
N ARG A 105 -22.54 -25.25 19.37
CA ARG A 105 -23.26 -25.03 18.12
C ARG A 105 -23.68 -23.55 17.97
N PRO A 106 -23.60 -22.95 16.77
CA PRO A 106 -23.89 -21.54 16.56
C PRO A 106 -25.34 -21.11 16.86
N ASP A 107 -26.27 -22.05 17.05
CA ASP A 107 -27.69 -21.74 17.26
C ASP A 107 -27.99 -21.06 18.62
N ASP A 108 -27.03 -21.09 19.57
CA ASP A 108 -27.15 -20.39 20.86
C ASP A 108 -26.36 -19.07 20.94
N LEU A 109 -25.62 -18.70 19.88
CA LEU A 109 -24.99 -17.38 19.77
C LEU A 109 -25.96 -16.36 19.14
N ILE A 110 -27.07 -16.09 19.85
CA ILE A 110 -27.55 -14.70 19.88
C ILE A 110 -26.36 -13.88 20.38
N CYS A 111 -25.90 -12.91 19.59
CA CYS A 111 -24.76 -12.06 19.93
C CYS A 111 -25.05 -11.17 21.16
N LYS A 112 -25.23 -11.77 22.34
CA LYS A 112 -25.29 -11.11 23.66
C LYS A 112 -23.91 -10.59 24.07
N HIS A 113 -22.87 -10.92 23.28
CA HIS A 113 -21.51 -10.40 23.41
C HIS A 113 -20.96 -9.79 22.11
N CYS A 114 -21.82 -9.31 21.20
CA CYS A 114 -21.44 -8.20 20.32
C CYS A 114 -21.39 -6.88 21.12
N GLN A 115 -20.85 -6.92 22.33
CA GLN A 115 -20.12 -5.78 22.82
C GLN A 115 -18.76 -5.89 22.18
N ILE A 116 -18.63 -5.21 21.04
CA ILE A 116 -17.36 -4.61 20.67
C ILE A 116 -16.94 -3.85 21.93
N VAL A 117 -16.10 -4.47 22.76
CA VAL A 117 -15.39 -3.74 23.80
C VAL A 117 -14.48 -2.83 23.00
N ARG A 118 -14.98 -1.62 22.74
CA ARG A 118 -14.15 -0.45 22.53
C ARG A 118 -13.35 -0.32 23.83
N SER A 119 -12.27 -1.08 23.94
CA SER A 119 -11.24 -0.83 24.93
C SER A 119 -10.55 0.43 24.43
N ASP A 120 -11.14 1.56 24.78
CA ASP A 120 -10.57 2.89 24.70
C ASP A 120 -9.47 3.02 25.76
N SER A 121 -8.42 2.22 25.55
CA SER A 121 -7.10 2.41 26.15
C SER A 121 -6.16 2.60 24.98
N GLY A 122 -6.31 3.77 24.35
CA GLY A 122 -5.52 4.24 23.22
C GLY A 122 -4.05 4.43 23.59
N GLN A 123 -3.33 3.33 23.65
CA GLN A 123 -1.92 3.30 23.31
C GLN A 123 -1.77 2.27 22.20
N ARG A 124 -2.15 2.73 21.00
CA ARG A 124 -1.67 2.15 19.76
C ARG A 124 -0.17 2.32 19.84
N GLU A 125 0.54 1.25 20.19
CA GLU A 125 1.95 1.15 19.91
C GLU A 125 2.04 1.19 18.39
N GLU A 126 2.10 2.41 17.86
CA GLU A 126 2.30 2.74 16.48
C GLU A 126 3.64 2.12 16.14
N ALA A 127 3.57 0.86 15.67
CA ALA A 127 4.71 0.05 15.31
C ALA A 127 5.70 0.97 14.63
N ALA A 128 6.81 1.27 15.32
CA ALA A 128 7.67 2.43 15.09
C ALA A 128 7.95 2.59 13.60
N GLY A 129 7.02 3.26 12.93
CA GLY A 129 6.96 3.25 11.49
C GLY A 129 8.04 4.22 11.10
N THR A 130 9.02 3.77 10.33
CA THR A 130 9.97 4.71 9.73
C THR A 130 9.15 5.69 8.90
N PRO A 131 8.94 6.95 9.37
CA PRO A 131 8.05 7.88 8.69
C PRO A 131 8.66 8.15 7.33
N LEU A 132 7.81 8.10 6.31
CA LEU A 132 8.27 8.23 4.95
C LEU A 132 7.79 9.57 4.42
N ASP A 133 8.66 10.56 4.46
CA ASP A 133 8.34 11.90 3.96
C ASP A 133 8.20 11.89 2.44
N CYS A 134 7.34 12.77 1.94
CA CYS A 134 7.25 12.97 0.51
C CYS A 134 8.52 13.62 -0.04
N GLU A 135 8.96 13.13 -1.19
CA GLU A 135 10.07 13.71 -1.92
C GLU A 135 9.67 13.95 -3.36
N VAL A 136 10.17 15.05 -3.93
CA VAL A 136 9.80 15.54 -5.25
C VAL A 136 11.06 15.76 -6.08
N SER A 137 10.91 15.68 -7.40
CA SER A 137 11.97 15.98 -8.34
C SER A 137 12.39 17.44 -8.27
N ASP A 138 13.52 17.74 -8.91
CA ASP A 138 13.83 19.11 -9.30
C ASP A 138 12.74 19.67 -10.21
N TRP A 139 12.63 21.00 -10.21
CA TRP A 139 11.74 21.71 -11.12
C TRP A 139 12.17 21.47 -12.57
N ALA A 140 11.20 21.16 -13.42
CA ALA A 140 11.41 21.17 -14.86
C ALA A 140 11.79 22.58 -15.33
N ALA A 141 12.41 22.66 -16.51
CA ALA A 141 12.61 23.93 -17.17
C ALA A 141 11.28 24.68 -17.31
N TRP A 142 11.33 26.01 -17.16
CA TRP A 142 10.16 26.84 -17.36
C TRP A 142 9.57 26.62 -18.76
N GLY A 143 8.25 26.44 -18.81
CA GLY A 143 7.51 26.46 -20.05
C GLY A 143 7.55 27.84 -20.72
N PHE A 144 7.04 27.90 -21.94
CA PHE A 144 6.88 29.17 -22.65
C PHE A 144 5.95 30.11 -21.89
N CYS A 145 6.14 31.42 -22.11
CA CYS A 145 5.22 32.42 -21.61
C CYS A 145 3.83 32.18 -22.19
N SER A 146 2.78 32.26 -21.36
CA SER A 146 1.39 32.05 -21.81
C SER A 146 0.94 33.05 -22.88
N ARG A 147 1.70 34.15 -23.05
CA ARG A 147 1.51 35.14 -24.11
C ARG A 147 2.80 35.33 -24.87
N THR A 148 2.66 35.57 -26.17
CA THR A 148 3.77 35.87 -27.11
C THR A 148 4.05 37.37 -27.24
N CYS A 149 3.35 38.19 -26.43
CA CYS A 149 3.61 39.62 -26.26
C CYS A 149 3.05 40.11 -24.91
N GLY A 150 3.66 41.15 -24.35
CA GLY A 150 3.27 41.76 -23.08
C GLY A 150 3.52 40.85 -21.87
N ILE A 151 2.77 41.10 -20.79
CA ILE A 151 2.89 40.35 -19.53
C ILE A 151 2.05 39.08 -19.62
N GLY A 152 2.69 37.92 -19.46
CA GLY A 152 2.07 36.61 -19.33
C GLY A 152 2.58 35.86 -18.09
N VAL A 153 2.32 34.56 -18.04
CA VAL A 153 2.75 33.66 -16.96
C VAL A 153 3.43 32.46 -17.59
N LYS A 154 4.60 32.07 -17.07
CA LYS A 154 5.25 30.81 -17.39
C LYS A 154 5.02 29.85 -16.22
N ARG A 155 4.97 28.55 -16.53
CA ARG A 155 4.76 27.49 -15.54
C ARG A 155 5.95 26.54 -15.51
N SER A 156 6.32 26.09 -14.32
CA SER A 156 7.22 24.97 -14.11
C SER A 156 6.50 23.90 -13.29
N THR A 157 6.86 22.64 -13.52
CA THR A 157 6.28 21.50 -12.82
C THR A 157 7.39 20.60 -12.27
N ARG A 158 7.08 19.86 -11.20
CA ARG A 158 7.89 18.77 -10.67
C ARG A 158 6.99 17.61 -10.31
N PHE A 159 7.54 16.41 -10.20
CA PHE A 159 6.76 15.22 -9.88
C PHE A 159 7.19 14.62 -8.55
N VAL A 160 6.30 13.84 -7.95
CA VAL A 160 6.59 13.10 -6.71
C VAL A 160 7.50 11.92 -7.05
N ILE A 161 8.67 11.87 -6.43
CA ILE A 161 9.59 10.73 -6.48
C ILE A 161 9.17 9.69 -5.44
N GLN A 162 8.74 10.16 -4.27
CA GLN A 162 8.38 9.31 -3.16
C GLN A 162 7.09 9.81 -2.52
N THR A 163 6.07 8.97 -2.52
CA THR A 163 4.79 9.26 -1.87
C THR A 163 4.94 9.17 -0.34
N PRO A 164 4.26 10.04 0.40
CA PRO A 164 4.34 10.02 1.85
C PRO A 164 3.61 8.80 2.43
N ALA A 165 4.19 8.17 3.45
CA ALA A 165 3.63 7.00 4.12
C ALA A 165 3.99 6.97 5.62
N ASN A 166 3.28 6.13 6.39
CA ASN A 166 3.55 5.92 7.84
C ASN A 166 3.63 7.22 8.65
N GLY A 167 2.72 8.17 8.40
CA GLY A 167 2.71 9.46 9.09
C GLY A 167 3.80 10.45 8.63
N GLY A 168 4.51 10.19 7.53
CA GLY A 168 5.47 11.12 6.95
C GLY A 168 4.84 12.39 6.36
N ARG A 169 5.68 13.41 6.15
CA ARG A 169 5.27 14.76 5.70
C ARG A 169 4.64 14.74 4.29
N PRO A 170 3.53 15.45 4.07
CA PRO A 170 2.88 15.51 2.76
C PRO A 170 3.75 16.22 1.71
N CYS A 171 3.45 15.98 0.44
CA CYS A 171 4.19 16.59 -0.66
C CYS A 171 4.04 18.11 -0.70
N PRO A 172 5.13 18.85 -0.96
CA PRO A 172 5.04 20.28 -1.26
C PRO A 172 4.39 20.51 -2.64
N GLU A 173 4.15 21.76 -3.01
CA GLU A 173 3.48 22.13 -4.25
C GLU A 173 4.22 21.61 -5.50
N LEU A 174 3.50 21.03 -6.45
CA LEU A 174 4.05 20.38 -7.65
C LEU A 174 4.06 21.28 -8.89
N HIS A 175 3.44 22.47 -8.78
CA HIS A 175 3.33 23.45 -9.84
C HIS A 175 3.81 24.80 -9.33
N MET A 176 4.53 25.54 -10.17
CA MET A 176 4.96 26.88 -9.86
C MET A 176 4.67 27.77 -11.06
N GLU A 177 4.23 28.99 -10.78
CA GLU A 177 3.94 30.01 -11.79
C GLU A 177 4.72 31.29 -11.50
N GLU A 178 5.24 31.91 -12.54
CA GLU A 178 5.95 33.18 -12.45
C GLU A 178 5.56 34.08 -13.62
N SER A 179 5.44 35.38 -13.37
CA SER A 179 5.19 36.36 -14.43
C SER A 179 6.36 36.39 -15.42
N CYS A 180 6.05 36.50 -16.71
CA CYS A 180 7.01 36.69 -17.78
C CYS A 180 6.62 37.90 -18.63
N VAL A 181 7.61 38.57 -19.19
CA VAL A 181 7.40 39.67 -20.12
C VAL A 181 8.06 39.29 -21.44
N ASP A 182 7.24 39.13 -22.47
CA ASP A 182 7.70 38.96 -23.84
C ASP A 182 7.76 40.35 -24.53
N ARG A 183 8.00 40.38 -25.84
CA ARG A 183 7.99 41.61 -26.65
C ARG A 183 6.71 42.43 -26.44
N ALA A 184 6.81 43.74 -26.60
CA ALA A 184 5.62 44.59 -26.56
C ALA A 184 4.58 44.15 -27.60
N CYS A 185 3.30 44.18 -27.24
CA CYS A 185 2.23 43.96 -28.22
C CYS A 185 2.15 45.16 -29.17
N ALA A 186 1.95 44.88 -30.46
CA ALA A 186 1.80 45.90 -31.51
C ALA A 186 0.33 46.31 -31.67
#